data_AF-A0A7Y9SW62-F1
#
_entry.id   AF-A0A7Y9SW62-F1
#
_cell.length_a   1.000
_cell.length_b   1.000
_cell.length_c   1.000
_cell.angle_alpha   90.00
_cell.angle_beta   90.00
_cell.angle_gamma   90.00
#
_symmetry.space_group_name_H-M   'P 1'
#
loop_
_entity.id
_entity.type
_entity.pdbx_description
1 polymer ?
#
loop_
_entity_poly.entity_id
_entity_poly.type
_entity_poly.pdbx_seq_one_letter_code
_entity_poly.pdbx_strand_id
1 'polypeptide(L)' 'MDQAVSWRSPYFPKIFEKYDRADFAQEFLRRSPAYRSAFAAARAAPASARAARLDDLAARWGLVFRRRS' A
#
# COMPACT_ATOMS: atom_id res chain seq x y z
N MET A 1 1.29 29.29 12.36
CA MET A 1 2.13 28.96 11.19
C MET A 1 2.93 27.74 11.57
N ASP A 2 2.61 26.57 11.02
CA ASP A 2 3.42 25.38 11.26
C ASP A 2 4.79 25.60 10.63
N GLN A 3 5.81 25.68 11.47
CA GLN A 3 7.18 25.80 11.04
C GLN A 3 7.56 24.45 10.42
N ALA A 4 7.53 24.37 9.08
CA ALA A 4 7.86 23.15 8.36
C ALA A 4 9.29 22.73 8.74
N VAL A 5 9.42 21.64 9.48
CA VAL A 5 10.72 21.07 9.84
C VAL A 5 11.43 20.68 8.55
N SER A 6 12.60 21.26 8.31
CA SER A 6 13.43 20.93 7.16
C SER A 6 13.71 19.43 7.11
N TRP A 7 13.57 18.81 5.94
CA TRP A 7 13.86 17.39 5.74
C TRP A 7 15.31 16.99 6.07
N ARG A 8 16.22 17.97 6.11
CA ARG A 8 17.63 17.80 6.49
C ARG A 8 17.87 17.80 8.00
N SER A 9 16.85 18.12 8.79
CA SER A 9 16.96 18.16 10.25
C SER A 9 17.04 16.73 10.82
N PRO A 10 17.90 16.47 11.82
CA PRO A 10 17.91 15.18 12.53
C PRO A 10 16.61 14.91 13.29
N TYR A 11 15.76 15.92 13.51
CA TYR A 11 14.44 15.77 14.13
C TYR A 11 13.32 15.49 13.13
N PHE A 12 13.59 15.58 11.83
CA PHE A 12 12.59 15.32 10.79
C PHE A 12 11.99 13.90 10.88
N PRO A 13 12.77 12.83 11.14
CA PRO A 13 12.20 11.49 11.28
C PRO A 13 11.19 11.35 12.43
N LYS A 14 11.30 12.16 13.49
CA LYS A 14 10.41 12.08 14.67
C LYS A 14 8.96 12.41 14.35
N ILE A 15 8.69 13.21 13.32
CA ILE A 15 7.31 13.52 12.92
C ILE A 15 6.61 12.25 12.42
N PHE A 16 7.35 11.29 11.87
CA PHE A 16 6.82 10.03 11.33
C PHE A 16 6.62 8.93 12.39
N GLU A 17 7.07 9.13 13.64
CA GLU A 17 6.90 8.13 14.71
C GLU A 17 5.42 7.90 15.08
N LYS A 18 4.58 8.92 14.87
CA LYS A 18 3.13 8.83 15.08
C LYS A 18 2.37 8.26 13.89
N TYR A 19 3.03 8.08 12.75
CA TYR A 19 2.39 7.57 11.54
C TYR A 19 2.54 6.05 11.49
N ASP A 20 1.44 5.37 11.21
CA ASP A 20 1.50 3.95 10.88
C ASP A 20 2.25 3.79 9.56
N ARG A 21 3.43 3.16 9.63
CA ARG A 21 4.30 2.96 8.46
C ARG A 21 3.68 1.99 7.46
N ALA A 22 2.66 1.23 7.84
CA ALA A 22 1.93 0.34 6.94
C ALA A 22 1.20 1.10 5.83
N ASP A 23 0.65 2.28 6.12
CA ASP A 23 -0.10 3.09 5.15
C ASP A 23 0.82 3.74 4.11
N PHE A 24 2.09 3.93 4.42
CA PHE A 24 3.05 4.51 3.48
C PHE A 24 3.28 3.61 2.26
N ALA A 25 3.34 2.28 2.46
CA ALA A 25 3.45 1.33 1.36
C ALA A 25 2.18 1.31 0.48
N GLN A 26 1.01 1.45 1.09
CA GLN A 26 -0.26 1.53 0.35
C GLN A 26 -0.31 2.77 -0.54
N GLU A 27 0.25 3.90 -0.11
CA GLU A 27 0.27 5.12 -0.92
C GLU A 27 1.08 4.98 -2.22
N PHE A 28 2.16 4.20 -2.24
CA PHE A 28 2.88 3.88 -3.48
C PHE A 28 2.05 3.01 -4.42
N LEU A 29 1.40 1.98 -3.88
CA LEU A 29 0.52 1.11 -4.65
C LEU A 29 -0.64 1.89 -5.26
N ARG A 30 -1.27 2.79 -4.48
CA ARG A 30 -2.40 3.60 -4.94
C ARG A 30 -2.03 4.56 -6.08
N ARG A 31 -0.75 4.91 -6.21
CA ARG A 31 -0.23 5.77 -7.30
C ARG A 31 0.21 4.97 -8.54
N SER A 32 0.41 3.66 -8.43
CA SER A 32 0.78 2.81 -9.57
C SER A 32 -0.40 2.62 -10.54
N PRO A 33 -0.29 3.04 -11.81
CA PRO A 33 -1.35 2.82 -12.81
C PRO A 33 -1.64 1.34 -13.03
N ALA A 34 -0.60 0.51 -13.00
CA ALA A 34 -0.71 -0.95 -13.15
C ALA A 34 -1.48 -1.57 -11.98
N TYR A 35 -1.19 -1.16 -10.74
CA TYR A 35 -1.93 -1.65 -9.56
C TYR A 35 -3.40 -1.24 -9.64
N ARG A 36 -3.68 0.04 -9.97
CA ARG A 36 -5.05 0.55 -10.08
C ARG A 36 -5.87 -0.21 -11.12
N SER A 37 -5.30 -0.48 -12.29
CA SER A 37 -5.96 -1.26 -13.35
C SER A 37 -6.24 -2.70 -12.89
N ALA A 38 -5.23 -3.36 -12.31
CA ALA A 38 -5.37 -4.74 -11.82
C ALA A 38 -6.39 -4.85 -10.67
N PHE A 39 -6.38 -3.91 -9.72
CA PHE A 39 -7.35 -3.86 -8.63
C PHE A 39 -8.77 -3.62 -9.15
N ALA A 40 -8.96 -2.69 -10.10
CA ALA A 40 -10.27 -2.43 -10.71
C ALA A 40 -10.81 -3.68 -11.42
N ALA A 41 -9.95 -4.39 -12.17
CA ALA A 41 -10.31 -5.65 -12.83
C ALA A 41 -10.68 -6.76 -11.83
N ALA A 42 -9.90 -6.93 -10.76
CA ALA A 42 -10.19 -7.91 -9.72
C ALA A 42 -11.51 -7.61 -8.99
N ARG A 43 -11.77 -6.32 -8.69
CA ARG A 43 -13.01 -5.86 -8.05
C ARG A 43 -14.23 -6.03 -8.96
N ALA A 44 -14.09 -5.82 -10.25
CA ALA A 44 -15.15 -6.01 -11.24
C ALA A 44 -15.44 -7.48 -11.57
N ALA A 45 -14.61 -8.42 -11.11
CA ALA A 45 -14.82 -9.85 -11.36
C ALA A 45 -16.16 -10.35 -10.79
N PRO A 46 -16.74 -11.43 -11.35
CA PRO A 46 -17.93 -12.08 -10.80
C PRO A 46 -17.74 -12.44 -9.33
N ALA A 47 -18.82 -12.42 -8.54
CA ALA A 47 -18.75 -12.69 -7.10
C ALA A 47 -18.08 -14.05 -6.78
N SER A 48 -18.33 -15.07 -7.61
CA SER A 48 -17.73 -16.40 -7.49
C SER A 48 -16.20 -16.42 -7.67
N ALA A 49 -15.63 -15.44 -8.37
CA ALA A 49 -14.19 -15.37 -8.66
C ALA A 49 -13.47 -14.20 -7.95
N ARG A 50 -14.22 -13.24 -7.41
CA ARG A 50 -13.67 -11.99 -6.87
C ARG A 50 -12.67 -12.21 -5.75
N ALA A 51 -12.98 -13.09 -4.80
CA ALA A 51 -12.09 -13.40 -3.68
C ALA A 51 -10.74 -13.91 -4.16
N ALA A 52 -10.73 -14.96 -4.99
CA ALA A 52 -9.51 -15.52 -5.56
C ALA A 52 -8.70 -14.47 -6.37
N ARG A 53 -9.37 -13.60 -7.14
CA ARG A 53 -8.70 -12.53 -7.89
C ARG A 53 -8.05 -11.49 -6.99
N LEU A 54 -8.65 -11.18 -5.85
CA LEU A 54 -8.08 -10.27 -4.86
C LEU A 54 -6.91 -10.92 -4.11
N ASP A 55 -6.99 -12.20 -3.79
CA ASP A 55 -5.89 -12.95 -3.16
C ASP A 55 -4.67 -13.03 -4.08
N ASP A 56 -4.88 -13.34 -5.36
CA ASP A 56 -3.83 -13.35 -6.38
C ASP A 56 -3.18 -11.97 -6.54
N LEU A 57 -4.00 -10.91 -6.55
CA LEU A 57 -3.51 -9.53 -6.59
C LEU A 57 -2.66 -9.25 -5.34
N ALA A 58 -3.15 -9.59 -4.16
CA ALA A 58 -2.48 -9.34 -2.91
C ALA A 58 -1.13 -10.06 -2.82
N ALA A 59 -1.05 -11.31 -3.28
CA ALA A 59 0.19 -12.08 -3.37
C ALA A 59 1.18 -11.47 -4.37
N ARG A 60 0.70 -11.02 -5.54
CA ARG A 60 1.54 -10.43 -6.60
C ARG A 60 2.15 -9.09 -6.20
N TRP A 61 1.40 -8.28 -5.46
CA TRP A 61 1.81 -6.94 -5.04
C TRP A 61 2.42 -6.90 -3.63
N GLY A 62 2.67 -8.07 -3.01
CA GLY A 62 3.36 -8.17 -1.72
C GLY A 62 2.54 -7.68 -0.53
N LEU A 63 1.21 -7.66 -0.66
CA LEU A 63 0.29 -7.26 0.40
C LEU A 63 0.08 -8.34 1.47
N VAL A 64 0.48 -9.58 1.17
CA VAL A 64 0.43 -10.71 2.09
C VAL A 64 1.81 -11.35 2.16
N PHE A 65 2.34 -11.48 3.36
CA PHE A 65 3.56 -12.26 3.59
C PHE A 65 3.22 -13.74 3.57
N ARG A 66 3.86 -14.49 2.66
CA ARG A 66 3.79 -15.96 2.72
C ARG A 66 4.47 -16.40 4.02
N ARG A 67 3.77 -17.20 4.82
CA ARG A 67 4.43 -17.93 5.92
C ARG A 67 5.50 -18.79 5.27
N ARG A 68 6.77 -18.53 5.60
CA ARG A 68 7.87 -19.43 5.21
C ARG A 68 7.66 -20.70 6.04
N SER A 69 7.52 -21.83 5.34
CA SER A 69 7.57 -23.18 5.94
C SER A 69 9.01 -23.55 6.25
#